data_AF-F3GKZ1-F1
#
_entry.id   AF-F3GKZ1-F1
#
_cell.length_a   1.000
_cell.length_b   1.000
_cell.length_c   1.000
_cell.angle_alpha   90.00
_cell.angle_beta   90.00
_cell.angle_gamma   90.00
#
_symmetry.space_group_name_H-M   'P 1'
#
loop_
_entity.id
_entity.type
_entity.pdbx_description
1 polymer ?
#
loop_
_entity_poly.entity_id
_entity_poly.type
_entity_poly.pdbx_seq_one_letter_code
_entity_poly.pdbx_strand_id
1 'polypeptide(L)' 'EILRAGIEAVPKAQIESGLSIGLSRWQLLRHVILPQAGILSLPALFANFVFLLKETTVVSAVAVPEILYTTKSYIALY' A
#
# COMPACT_ATOMS: atom_id res chain seq x y z
N GLU A 1 -5.10 -6.12 3.72
CA GLU A 1 -3.78 -6.80 3.77
C GLU A 1 -2.70 -5.95 4.45
N ILE A 2 -2.24 -4.85 3.82
CA ILE A 2 -1.03 -4.10 4.23
C ILE A 2 -1.16 -3.47 5.62
N LEU A 3 -2.31 -2.84 5.93
CA LEU A 3 -2.55 -2.26 7.26
C LEU A 3 -2.65 -3.33 8.36
N ARG A 4 -3.23 -4.50 8.06
CA ARG A 4 -3.27 -5.63 8.99
C ARG A 4 -1.85 -6.17 9.23
N ALA A 5 -1.09 -6.37 8.17
CA ALA A 5 0.31 -6.79 8.24
C ALA A 5 1.16 -5.80 9.03
N GLY A 6 0.91 -4.49 8.90
CA GLY A 6 1.58 -3.47 9.70
C GLY A 6 1.28 -3.54 11.20
N ILE A 7 0.04 -3.88 11.57
CA ILE A 7 -0.34 -4.11 12.97
C ILE A 7 0.29 -5.41 13.50
N GLU A 8 0.28 -6.48 12.70
CA GLU A 8 0.91 -7.77 13.04
C GLU A 8 2.44 -7.69 13.11
N ALA A 9 3.05 -6.74 12.39
CA ALA A 9 4.49 -6.48 12.44
C ALA A 9 4.94 -5.82 13.75
N VAL A 10 4.02 -5.29 14.57
CA VAL A 10 4.36 -4.73 15.88
C VAL A 10 4.76 -5.87 16.83
N PRO A 11 5.97 -5.84 17.44
CA PRO A 11 6.42 -6.91 18.33
C PRO A 11 5.49 -7.08 19.54
N LYS A 12 5.06 -8.32 19.81
CA LYS A 12 4.26 -8.64 21.00
C LYS A 12 4.94 -8.22 22.31
N ALA A 13 6.26 -8.27 22.35
CA ALA A 13 7.05 -7.83 23.50
C ALA A 13 6.79 -6.36 23.89
N GLN A 14 6.50 -5.47 22.93
CA GLN A 14 6.16 -4.07 23.24
C GLN A 14 4.75 -3.91 23.80
N ILE A 15 3.82 -4.76 23.34
CA ILE A 15 2.46 -4.83 23.88
C ILE A 15 2.52 -5.28 25.34
N GLU A 16 3.26 -6.34 25.61
CA GLU A 16 3.48 -6.87 26.95
C GLU A 16 4.21 -5.86 27.84
N SER A 17 5.29 -5.23 27.35
CA SER A 17 6.03 -4.20 28.08
C SER A 17 5.13 -3.00 28.42
N GLY A 18 4.30 -2.55 27.48
CA GLY A 18 3.37 -1.46 27.69
C GLY A 18 2.32 -1.75 28.76
N LEU A 19 1.82 -2.99 28.81
CA LEU A 19 0.92 -3.45 29.86
C LEU A 19 1.65 -3.56 31.21
N SER A 20 2.90 -4.03 31.23
CA SER A 20 3.72 -4.13 32.45
C SER A 20 4.07 -2.79 33.08
N ILE A 21 4.17 -1.71 32.29
CA ILE A 21 4.36 -0.35 32.81
C ILE A 21 3.03 0.37 33.13
N GLY A 22 1.90 -0.34 33.05
CA GLY A 22 0.58 0.18 33.46
C GLY A 22 -0.18 0.97 32.39
N LEU A 23 0.18 0.86 31.10
CA LEU A 23 -0.64 1.47 30.05
C LEU A 23 -1.98 0.75 29.92
N SER A 24 -3.07 1.53 29.86
CA SER A 24 -4.37 1.00 29.46
C SER A 24 -4.35 0.56 27.99
N ARG A 25 -5.26 -0.35 27.60
CA ARG A 25 -5.37 -0.84 26.22
C ARG A 25 -5.50 0.30 25.19
N TRP A 26 -6.20 1.37 25.54
CA TRP A 26 -6.35 2.55 24.69
C TRP A 26 -5.07 3.37 24.57
N GLN A 27 -4.32 3.55 25.67
CA GLN A 27 -3.04 4.22 25.64
C GLN A 27 -2.00 3.43 24.85
N LEU A 28 -1.99 2.10 25.01
CA LEU A 28 -1.15 1.20 24.26
C LEU A 28 -1.45 1.29 22.75
N LEU A 29 -2.73 1.23 22.37
CA LEU A 29 -3.15 1.34 20.98
C LEU A 29 -2.69 2.68 20.37
N ARG A 30 -2.92 3.79 21.08
CA ARG A 30 -2.65 5.15 20.58
C ARG A 30 -1.17 5.51 20.53
N HIS A 31 -0.38 5.12 21.54
CA HIS A 31 1.01 5.55 21.68
C HIS A 31 2.03 4.53 21.21
N VAL A 32 1.65 3.25 21.13
CA VAL A 32 2.57 2.15 20.79
C VAL A 32 2.17 1.51 19.47
N ILE A 33 0.97 0.96 19.38
CA ILE A 33 0.57 0.11 18.24
C ILE A 33 0.35 0.93 16.98
N LEU A 34 -0.51 1.96 17.02
CA LEU A 34 -0.85 2.79 15.85
C LEU A 34 0.37 3.48 15.21
N PRO A 35 1.21 4.22 15.95
CA PRO A 35 2.36 4.90 15.33
C PRO A 35 3.36 3.91 14.73
N GLN A 36 3.62 2.78 15.39
CA GLN A 36 4.58 1.79 14.88
C GLN A 36 4.03 1.01 13.70
N ALA A 37 2.77 0.57 13.77
CA ALA A 37 2.10 -0.09 12.66
C ALA A 37 2.04 0.81 11.42
N GLY A 38 1.81 2.12 11.61
CA GLY A 38 1.83 3.12 10.53
C GLY A 38 3.20 3.22 9.86
N ILE A 39 4.27 3.33 10.65
CA ILE A 39 5.65 3.38 10.14
C ILE A 39 6.04 2.09 9.42
N LEU A 40 5.67 0.92 9.97
CA LEU A 40 5.94 -0.39 9.36
C LEU A 40 5.14 -0.62 8.06
N SER A 41 3.94 -0.04 7.95
CA SER A 41 3.09 -0.15 6.76
C SER A 41 3.54 0.77 5.62
N LEU A 42 4.17 1.91 5.93
CA LEU A 42 4.54 2.94 4.95
C LEU A 42 5.40 2.39 3.79
N PRO A 43 6.50 1.64 4.03
CA PRO A 43 7.30 1.07 2.95
C PRO A 43 6.50 0.16 2.02
N ALA A 44 5.65 -0.70 2.58
CA ALA A 44 4.81 -1.62 1.81
C ALA A 44 3.73 -0.89 1.00
N LEU A 45 3.17 0.20 1.54
CA LEU A 45 2.26 1.09 0.80
C LEU A 45 2.97 1.77 -0.37
N PHE A 46 4.17 2.30 -0.16
CA PHE A 46 4.96 2.92 -1.23
C PHE A 46 5.37 1.90 -2.30
N ALA A 47 5.75 0.69 -1.91
CA ALA A 47 6.06 -0.38 -2.86
C ALA A 47 4.85 -0.71 -3.75
N ASN A 48 3.66 -0.86 -3.14
CA ASN A 48 2.42 -1.08 -3.89
C ASN A 48 2.07 0.10 -4.79
N PHE A 49 2.24 1.33 -4.30
CA PHE A 49 1.99 2.53 -5.09
C PHE A 49 2.88 2.60 -6.33
N VAL A 50 4.18 2.34 -6.18
CA VAL A 50 5.13 2.30 -7.31
C VAL A 50 4.79 1.16 -8.27
N PHE A 51 4.38 0.00 -7.76
CA PHE A 51 3.95 -1.12 -8.59
C PHE A 51 2.72 -0.76 -9.43
N LEU A 52 1.68 -0.18 -8.80
CA LEU A 52 0.49 0.30 -9.49
C LEU A 52 0.79 1.38 -10.53
N LEU A 53 1.71 2.31 -10.22
CA LEU A 53 2.16 3.29 -11.20
C LEU A 53 2.82 2.63 -12.40
N LYS A 54 3.71 1.65 -12.18
CA LYS A 54 4.35 0.92 -13.28
C LYS A 54 3.33 0.19 -14.14
N GLU A 55 2.39 -0.55 -13.53
CA GLU A 55 1.35 -1.25 -14.29
C GLU A 55 0.47 -0.27 -15.07
N THR A 56 0.06 0.85 -14.47
CA THR A 56 -0.76 1.87 -15.13
C THR A 56 -0.02 2.54 -16.29
N THR A 57 1.25 2.89 -16.10
CA THR A 57 2.08 3.51 -17.15
C THR A 57 2.38 2.53 -18.28
N VAL A 58 2.67 1.26 -17.99
CA VAL A 58 2.92 0.24 -19.02
C VAL A 58 1.65 -0.02 -19.82
N VAL A 59 0.51 -0.20 -19.15
CA VAL A 59 -0.78 -0.41 -19.83
C VAL A 59 -1.15 0.81 -20.69
N SER A 60 -0.99 2.03 -20.18
CA SER A 60 -1.28 3.25 -20.95
C SER A 60 -0.33 3.43 -22.13
N ALA A 61 0.97 3.20 -21.94
CA ALA A 61 1.97 3.36 -23.00
C ALA A 61 1.81 2.34 -24.14
N VAL A 62 1.33 1.13 -23.86
CA VAL A 62 1.14 0.08 -24.88
C VAL A 62 -0.26 0.12 -25.49
N ALA A 63 -1.31 0.22 -24.66
CA ALA A 63 -2.69 0.13 -25.16
C ALA A 63 -3.15 1.36 -25.94
N VAL A 64 -2.67 2.57 -25.60
CA VAL A 64 -3.11 3.80 -26.28
C VAL A 64 -2.65 3.85 -27.75
N PRO A 65 -1.37 3.60 -28.08
CA PRO A 65 -0.94 3.50 -29.48
C PRO A 65 -1.65 2.39 -30.25
N GLU A 66 -1.90 1.24 -29.61
CA GLU A 66 -2.52 0.08 -30.26
C GLU A 66 -3.99 0.36 -30.62
N ILE A 67 -4.74 0.98 -29.71
CA ILE A 67 -6.13 1.42 -29.97
C ILE A 67 -6.16 2.51 -31.04
N LEU A 68 -5.22 3.46 -31.00
CA LEU A 68 -5.17 4.55 -31.97
C LEU A 68 -4.81 4.04 -33.38
N TYR A 69 -3.86 3.11 -33.47
CA TYR A 69 -3.48 2.44 -34.71
C TYR A 69 -4.67 1.67 -35.29
N THR A 70 -5.33 0.86 -34.46
CA THR A 70 -6.53 0.10 -34.83
C THR A 70 -7.63 1.05 -35.35
N THR A 71 -7.92 2.13 -34.63
CA THR A 71 -8.92 3.14 -35.03
C THR A 71 -8.57 3.80 -36.37
N LYS A 72 -7.32 4.19 -36.58
CA LYS A 72 -6.87 4.75 -37.87
C LYS A 72 -7.02 3.75 -39.02
N SER A 73 -6.75 2.48 -38.78
CA SER A 73 -6.89 1.44 -39.80
C SER A 73 -8.35 1.27 -40.25
N TYR A 74 -9.31 1.35 -39.31
CA TYR A 74 -10.74 1.30 -39.62
C TYR A 74 -11.24 2.56 -40.33
N ILE A 75 -10.77 3.76 -39.93
CA ILE A 75 -11.14 5.02 -40.60
C ILE A 75 -10.57 5.07 -42.03
N ALA A 76 -9.36 4.55 -42.25
CA ALA A 76 -8.73 4.53 -43.58
C ALA A 76 -9.36 3.49 -44.55
N LEU A 77 -10.15 2.55 -44.03
CA LEU A 77 -10.88 1.55 -44.81
C LEU A 77 -12.25 2.05 -45.29
N TYR A 78 -12.72 3.19 -44.79
CA TYR A 78 -13.92 3.91 -45.24
C TYR A 78 -13.54 5.10 -46.11
#